data_AF-A0A6B3GBP7-F1
#
_entry.id   AF-A0A6B3GBP7-F1
#
_cell.length_a   1.000
_cell.length_b   1.000
_cell.length_c   1.000
_cell.angle_alpha   90.00
_cell.angle_beta   90.00
_cell.angle_gamma   90.00
#
_symmetry.space_group_name_H-M   'P 1'
#
loop_
_entity.id
_entity.type
_entity.pdbx_description
1 polymer ?
#
loop_
_entity_poly.entity_id
_entity_poly.type
_entity_poly.pdbx_seq_one_letter_code
_entity_poly.pdbx_strand_id
1 'polypeptide(L)' 'ARATEALGSADLDAIAALDATLAHELKAAGRAPWQLLAGAARDAGLAGRLLYEDAPYGVGYIVAAWS' A
#
# COMPACT_ATOMS: atom_id res chain seq x y z
N ALA A 1 4.03 8.91 -1.53
CA ALA A 1 3.05 9.55 -2.43
C ALA A 1 2.11 8.50 -3.02
N ARG A 2 2.27 8.02 -4.27
CA ARG A 2 1.24 7.14 -4.89
C ARG A 2 0.92 5.83 -4.16
N ALA A 3 1.92 5.10 -3.66
CA ALA A 3 1.66 3.88 -2.88
C ALA A 3 0.97 4.18 -1.55
N THR A 4 1.38 5.26 -0.86
CA THR A 4 0.73 5.74 0.37
C THR A 4 -0.73 6.08 0.14
N GLU A 5 -1.02 6.85 -0.91
CA GLU A 5 -2.38 7.24 -1.29
C GLU A 5 -3.24 6.01 -1.56
N ALA A 6 -2.75 5.08 -2.39
CA ALA A 6 -3.48 3.86 -2.72
C ALA A 6 -3.77 2.99 -1.49
N LEU A 7 -2.79 2.83 -0.59
CA LEU A 7 -2.98 2.13 0.69
C LEU A 7 -3.96 2.87 1.60
N GLY A 8 -3.90 4.21 1.62
CA GLY A 8 -4.74 5.08 2.43
C GLY A 8 -6.20 5.13 1.98
N SER A 9 -6.48 4.94 0.69
CA SER A 9 -7.83 4.92 0.12
C SER A 9 -8.37 3.51 -0.17
N ALA A 10 -7.58 2.46 0.10
CA ALA A 10 -7.87 1.09 -0.32
C ALA A 10 -8.12 0.95 -1.84
N ASP A 11 -7.34 1.68 -2.65
CA ASP A 11 -7.39 1.57 -4.12
C ASP A 11 -6.73 0.26 -4.57
N LEU A 12 -7.55 -0.79 -4.69
CA LEU A 12 -7.11 -2.14 -4.98
C LEU A 12 -6.41 -2.25 -6.35
N ASP A 13 -6.88 -1.48 -7.34
CA ASP A 13 -6.33 -1.49 -8.69
C ASP A 13 -4.97 -0.81 -8.73
N ALA A 14 -4.82 0.35 -8.06
CA ALA A 14 -3.53 1.02 -7.94
C ALA A 14 -2.50 0.16 -7.17
N ILE A 15 -2.92 -0.55 -6.12
CA ILE A 15 -2.06 -1.47 -5.38
C ILE A 15 -1.63 -2.67 -6.26
N ALA A 16 -2.57 -3.24 -7.02
CA ALA A 16 -2.28 -4.33 -7.96
C ALA A 16 -1.31 -3.90 -9.08
N ALA A 17 -1.36 -2.63 -9.50
CA ALA A 17 -0.51 -2.08 -10.55
C ALA A 17 0.91 -1.70 -10.08
N LEU A 18 1.25 -1.84 -8.80
CA LEU A 18 2.59 -1.54 -8.31
C LEU A 18 3.67 -2.37 -9.03
N ASP A 19 4.62 -1.67 -9.63
CA ASP A 19 5.70 -2.26 -10.42
C ASP A 19 6.70 -3.03 -9.54
N ALA A 20 7.06 -4.24 -9.98
CA ALA A 20 7.94 -5.12 -9.23
C ALA A 20 9.40 -4.66 -9.25
N THR A 21 9.86 -4.14 -10.39
CA THR A 21 11.25 -3.68 -10.59
C THR A 21 11.52 -2.44 -9.74
N LEU A 22 10.65 -1.44 -9.83
CA LEU A 22 10.75 -0.22 -9.04
C LEU A 22 10.63 -0.51 -7.53
N ALA A 23 9.73 -1.40 -7.13
CA ALA A 23 9.65 -1.81 -5.73
C ALA A 23 10.94 -2.48 -5.24
N HIS A 24 11.61 -3.25 -6.09
CA HIS A 24 12.91 -3.84 -5.78
C HIS A 24 14.00 -2.76 -5.66
N GLU A 25 14.10 -1.83 -6.61
CA GLU A 25 15.06 -0.72 -6.61
C GLU A 25 14.91 0.17 -5.36
N LEU A 26 13.67 0.43 -4.96
CA LEU A 26 13.33 1.21 -3.77
C LEU A 26 13.35 0.39 -2.47
N LYS A 27 13.67 -0.91 -2.54
CA LYS A 27 13.67 -1.85 -1.39
C LYS A 27 12.32 -1.93 -0.67
N ALA A 28 11.23 -1.71 -1.38
CA ALA A 28 9.85 -1.76 -0.89
C ALA A 28 9.34 -3.21 -0.83
N ALA A 29 9.87 -4.02 0.10
CA ALA A 29 9.47 -5.41 0.29
C ALA A 29 7.96 -5.60 0.58
N GLY A 30 7.28 -4.55 1.04
CA GLY A 30 5.84 -4.53 1.30
C GLY A 30 4.94 -4.72 0.07
N ARG A 31 5.44 -4.53 -1.16
CA ARG A 31 4.63 -4.66 -2.39
C ARG A 31 3.82 -5.95 -2.44
N ALA A 32 4.50 -7.10 -2.30
CA ALA A 32 3.86 -8.41 -2.43
C ALA A 32 2.74 -8.63 -1.39
N PRO A 33 2.96 -8.42 -0.08
CA PRO A 33 1.86 -8.54 0.90
C PRO A 33 0.76 -7.51 0.70
N TRP A 34 1.04 -6.29 0.21
CA TRP A 34 -0.02 -5.32 -0.13
C TRP A 34 -0.91 -5.81 -1.27
N GLN A 35 -0.34 -6.44 -2.30
CA GLN A 35 -1.12 -7.02 -3.40
C GLN A 35 -1.93 -8.24 -2.96
N LEU A 36 -1.41 -9.04 -2.03
CA LEU A 36 -2.15 -10.14 -1.41
C LEU A 36 -3.35 -9.62 -0.61
N LEU A 37 -3.14 -8.60 0.22
CA LEU A 37 -4.20 -7.92 0.96
C LEU A 37 -5.25 -7.33 0.01
N ALA A 38 -4.82 -6.67 -1.06
CA ALA A 38 -5.72 -6.10 -2.06
C ALA A 38 -6.56 -7.17 -2.77
N GLY A 39 -5.97 -8.33 -3.07
CA GLY A 39 -6.70 -9.49 -3.58
C GLY A 39 -7.76 -10.01 -2.60
N ALA A 40 -7.42 -10.08 -1.31
CA ALA A 40 -8.35 -10.51 -0.26
C ALA A 40 -9.49 -9.52 0.01
N ALA A 41 -9.26 -8.22 -0.25
CA ALA A 41 -10.25 -7.17 -0.05
C ALA A 41 -11.22 -6.98 -1.24
N ARG A 42 -11.02 -7.71 -2.35
CA ARG A 42 -11.94 -7.67 -3.50
C ARG A 42 -13.35 -8.03 -3.06
N ASP A 43 -14.32 -7.22 -3.49
CA ASP A 43 -15.76 -7.35 -3.18
C ASP A 43 -16.13 -7.24 -1.69
N ALA A 44 -15.16 -6.99 -0.80
CA ALA A 44 -15.40 -6.83 0.63
C ALA A 44 -15.94 -5.44 1.00
N GLY A 45 -15.88 -4.46 0.08
CA GLY A 45 -16.42 -3.12 0.29
C GLY A 45 -15.72 -2.30 1.38
N LEU A 46 -14.46 -2.63 1.70
CA LEU A 46 -13.71 -1.98 2.76
C LEU A 46 -13.30 -0.56 2.37
N ALA A 47 -13.43 0.38 3.31
CA ALA A 47 -12.93 1.74 3.16
C ALA A 47 -11.53 1.86 3.76
N GLY A 48 -10.61 2.53 3.04
CA GLY A 48 -9.27 2.82 3.54
C GLY A 48 -9.21 4.08 4.40
N ARG A 49 -8.31 4.06 5.38
CA ARG A 49 -7.87 5.26 6.12
C ARG A 49 -6.37 5.22 6.35
N LEU A 50 -5.66 6.25 5.90
CA LEU A 50 -4.27 6.50 6.29
C LEU A 50 -4.21 6.95 7.76
N LEU A 51 -3.43 6.25 8.58
CA LEU A 51 -3.22 6.54 9.99
C LEU A 51 -1.87 7.21 10.25
N TYR A 52 -0.88 6.93 9.40
CA TYR A 52 0.47 7.49 9.53
C TYR A 52 1.24 7.38 8.20
N GLU A 53 2.00 8.44 7.88
CA GLU A 53 3.03 8.46 6.83
C GLU A 53 4.19 9.34 7.33
N ASP A 54 5.40 8.79 7.40
CA ASP A 54 6.62 9.55 7.67
C ASP A 54 7.88 8.73 7.30
N ALA A 55 9.05 9.34 7.35
CA ALA A 55 10.35 8.69 7.13
C ALA A 55 11.44 9.12 8.15
N PRO A 56 11.20 8.99 9.47
CA PRO A 56 12.08 9.53 10.52
C PRO A 56 13.50 8.93 10.51
N TYR A 57 13.68 7.75 9.92
CA TYR A 57 14.96 7.05 9.82
C TYR A 57 15.48 6.94 8.39
N GLY A 58 14.96 7.76 7.46
CA GLY A 58 15.28 7.68 6.03
C GLY A 58 14.67 6.49 5.30
N VAL A 59 13.74 5.76 5.95
CA VAL A 59 12.92 4.69 5.38
C VAL A 59 11.46 5.06 5.59
N GLY A 60 10.62 4.86 4.58
CA GLY A 60 9.19 5.18 4.67
C GLY A 60 8.42 4.21 5.58
N TYR A 61 7.66 4.78 6.51
CA TYR A 61 6.71 4.09 7.38
C TYR A 61 5.31 4.54 7.03
N ILE A 62 4.44 3.58 6.73
CA ILE A 62 3.06 3.83 6.31
C ILE A 62 2.17 2.91 7.13
N VAL A 63 1.11 3.47 7.73
CA VAL A 63 0.09 2.71 8.44
C VAL A 63 -1.27 3.10 7.87
N ALA A 64 -2.02 2.11 7.38
CA ALA A 64 -3.39 2.29 6.93
C ALA A 64 -4.29 1.20 7.54
N ALA A 65 -5.55 1.53 7.78
CA ALA A 65 -6.57 0.59 8.25
C ALA A 65 -7.70 0.50 7.22
N TRP A 66 -8.16 -0.72 6.94
CA TRP A 66 -9.27 -1.02 6.04
C TRP A 66 -10.39 -1.68 6.84
N SER A 67 -11.62 -1.17 6.74
CA SER A 67 -12.79 -1.61 7.52
C SER A 67 -14.09 -1.42 6.77
#